data_AF-A0A316JQW0-F1
#
_entry.id   AF-A0A316JQW0-F1
#
_cell.length_a   1.000
_cell.length_b   1.000
_cell.length_c   1.000
_cell.angle_alpha   90.00
_cell.angle_beta   90.00
_cell.angle_gamma   90.00
#
_symmetry.space_group_name_H-M   'P 1'
#
loop_
_entity.id
_entity.type
_entity.pdbx_description
1 polymer ?
#
loop_
_entity_poly.entity_id
_entity_poly.type
_entity_poly.pdbx_seq_one_letter_code
_entity_poly.pdbx_strand_id
1 'polypeptide(L)'
;MGEGPDVILQNGFFESNLDPERIRRRLLALEEGKVGFYSVGLYPASLAYNCAMQTDGSRLLLAARPGRQILGAFKSEELSGMDPEHRATMERMGTHGQAGQLKPNDLGYLLQNCELVVLSANSNHIEEDLQEALRLREELGREHVVLACLAGSFTHDPISNEAYVLCQKAPNLAFFTGFHRHGALRNPLDSFTANFCHPNALTALLGARLLDRLSPNLQVSAGVHNIEGQYIKAAKNMASIFAGFGYTFHRDNPGVLPTLLTLLLEQCLDQAATVSMARTDRQRLYHRQPIALTELGYGVQRIEAALVRDGDMEKVRDHTFSQLTAMVADVRGSMMLPTAGSPTRNFQAGAVLATRMREYGRCPANLEEFESWCEDAGLSKGGLEGLRSLRYWPQIVRQYGIPLHDASLINLLYMAIFGRQNSKQSAFSVMTESRELSNYCQESVRPTHSRRYAEALQNLDNPAAMDVVVSAVVADLARRSGGGDSFVDDESASADDIPAYLQAMNVIETVWED
;
A
#
# COMPACT_ATOMS: atom_id res chain seq x y z
N MET A 1 -2.11 20.10 29.13
CA MET A 1 -3.40 19.74 29.77
C MET A 1 -3.71 18.31 29.37
N GLY A 2 -3.68 17.40 30.34
CA GLY A 2 -4.25 16.04 30.29
C GLY A 2 -3.88 15.13 29.11
N GLU A 3 -2.70 14.52 29.13
CA GLU A 3 -2.53 13.22 28.46
C GLU A 3 -3.38 12.19 29.23
N GLY A 4 -4.41 11.64 28.58
CA GLY A 4 -5.13 10.48 29.10
C GLY A 4 -4.21 9.26 29.16
N PRO A 5 -4.55 8.22 29.94
CA PRO A 5 -3.71 7.04 30.00
C PRO A 5 -3.73 6.36 28.64
N ASP A 6 -2.61 6.40 27.92
CA ASP A 6 -2.35 5.49 26.79
C ASP A 6 -2.36 4.06 27.34
N VAL A 7 -3.55 3.45 27.37
CA VAL A 7 -3.67 2.01 27.54
C VAL A 7 -3.07 1.42 26.27
N ILE A 8 -1.79 1.08 26.32
CA ILE A 8 -1.14 0.29 25.29
C ILE A 8 -1.87 -1.05 25.25
N LEU A 9 -2.89 -1.15 24.39
CA LEU A 9 -3.61 -2.38 24.13
C LEU A 9 -2.59 -3.45 23.74
N GLN A 10 -2.40 -4.44 24.61
CA GLN A 10 -1.67 -5.65 24.25
C GLN A 10 -2.49 -6.34 23.16
N ASN A 11 -1.89 -6.50 21.98
CA ASN A 11 -2.44 -7.27 20.88
C ASN A 11 -1.52 -8.46 20.65
N GLY A 12 -1.83 -9.59 21.28
CA GLY A 12 -0.96 -10.75 21.27
C GLY A 12 -1.67 -11.98 21.80
N PHE A 13 -1.12 -13.15 21.50
CA PHE A 13 -1.79 -14.43 21.81
C PHE A 13 -1.66 -14.89 23.26
N PHE A 14 -0.83 -14.23 24.07
CA PHE A 14 -0.45 -14.71 25.41
C PHE A 14 -0.85 -13.73 26.50
N GLU A 15 -1.31 -14.31 27.60
CA GLU A 15 -1.38 -13.64 28.90
C GLU A 15 0.00 -13.16 29.34
N SER A 16 0.03 -12.09 30.14
CA SER A 16 1.25 -11.64 30.83
C SER A 16 1.60 -12.62 31.97
N ASN A 17 2.02 -13.84 31.61
CA ASN A 17 2.32 -14.94 32.51
C ASN A 17 3.60 -15.67 32.05
N LEU A 18 4.51 -15.94 32.99
CA LEU A 18 5.80 -16.58 32.72
C LEU A 18 5.83 -18.10 32.98
N ASP A 19 4.69 -18.71 33.33
CA ASP A 19 4.56 -20.16 33.54
C ASP A 19 4.76 -20.93 32.21
N PRO A 20 5.86 -21.69 32.06
CA PRO A 20 6.18 -22.39 30.81
C PRO A 20 5.11 -23.41 30.39
N GLU A 21 4.41 -24.04 31.33
CA GLU A 21 3.39 -25.05 31.01
C GLU A 21 2.08 -24.41 30.54
N ARG A 22 1.75 -23.21 31.03
CA ARG A 22 0.66 -22.40 30.44
C ARG A 22 1.01 -21.95 29.04
N ILE A 23 2.22 -21.46 28.82
CA ILE A 23 2.69 -21.02 27.50
C ILE A 23 2.67 -22.20 26.51
N ARG A 24 3.17 -23.37 26.91
CA ARG A 24 3.13 -24.61 26.11
C ARG A 24 1.70 -24.99 25.73
N ARG A 25 0.78 -25.00 26.70
CA ARG A 25 -0.63 -25.30 26.43
C ARG A 25 -1.25 -24.29 25.48
N ARG A 26 -0.93 -23.00 25.62
CA ARG A 26 -1.41 -21.96 24.72
C ARG A 26 -0.90 -22.14 23.31
N LEU A 27 0.38 -22.47 23.13
CA LEU A 27 0.97 -22.78 21.81
C LEU A 27 0.26 -23.96 21.12
N LEU A 28 -0.04 -25.03 21.87
CA LEU A 28 -0.79 -26.17 21.34
C LEU A 28 -2.24 -25.79 20.99
N ALA A 29 -2.87 -24.92 21.78
CA ALA A 29 -4.22 -24.42 21.47
C ALA A 29 -4.23 -23.55 20.20
N LEU A 30 -3.20 -22.73 19.98
CA LEU A 30 -3.05 -21.95 18.73
C LEU A 30 -2.84 -22.86 17.51
N GLU A 31 -2.31 -24.07 17.68
CA GLU A 31 -2.22 -25.04 16.59
C GLU A 31 -3.62 -25.31 16.02
N GLU A 32 -4.60 -25.62 16.86
CA GLU A 32 -5.98 -25.88 16.43
C GLU A 32 -6.88 -24.62 16.38
N GLY A 33 -6.26 -23.43 16.48
CA GLY A 33 -6.95 -22.16 16.53
C GLY A 33 -7.68 -21.81 15.22
N LYS A 34 -8.81 -21.10 15.35
CA LYS A 34 -9.58 -20.60 14.21
C LYS A 34 -9.23 -19.16 13.87
N VAL A 35 -9.36 -18.81 12.60
CA VAL A 35 -9.28 -17.43 12.10
C VAL A 35 -10.68 -16.94 11.74
N GLY A 36 -11.01 -15.73 12.15
CA GLY A 36 -12.26 -15.05 11.81
C GLY A 36 -12.04 -13.94 10.81
N PHE A 37 -12.87 -13.82 9.76
CA PHE A 37 -12.96 -12.61 8.94
C PHE A 37 -14.29 -11.89 9.19
N TYR A 38 -14.18 -10.63 9.63
CA TYR A 38 -15.33 -9.75 9.82
C TYR A 38 -15.45 -8.72 8.69
N SER A 39 -16.68 -8.43 8.27
CA SER A 39 -16.99 -7.62 7.10
C SER A 39 -16.48 -8.27 5.80
N VAL A 40 -17.00 -9.47 5.52
CA VAL A 40 -16.65 -10.29 4.35
C VAL A 40 -16.91 -9.53 3.04
N GLY A 41 -15.83 -9.01 2.46
CA GLY A 41 -15.78 -8.49 1.09
C GLY A 41 -15.27 -9.54 0.10
N LEU A 42 -14.96 -9.12 -1.13
CA LEU A 42 -14.55 -10.03 -2.20
C LEU A 42 -13.30 -10.84 -1.85
N TYR A 43 -12.31 -10.21 -1.18
CA TYR A 43 -11.08 -10.91 -0.81
C TYR A 43 -11.30 -12.02 0.23
N PRO A 44 -11.84 -11.74 1.43
CA PRO A 44 -12.17 -12.79 2.38
C PRO A 44 -13.10 -13.86 1.81
N ALA A 45 -14.09 -13.46 1.00
CA ALA A 45 -15.01 -14.42 0.38
C ALA A 45 -14.29 -15.35 -0.61
N SER A 46 -13.37 -14.81 -1.42
CA SER A 46 -12.59 -15.60 -2.37
C SER A 46 -11.60 -16.53 -1.65
N LEU A 47 -10.98 -16.09 -0.56
CA LEU A 47 -10.15 -16.93 0.30
C LEU A 47 -10.97 -18.04 0.95
N ALA A 48 -12.14 -17.72 1.48
CA ALA A 48 -13.03 -18.70 2.09
C ALA A 48 -13.53 -19.74 1.10
N TYR A 49 -13.83 -19.33 -0.14
CA TYR A 49 -14.16 -20.28 -1.19
C TYR A 49 -12.98 -21.21 -1.51
N ASN A 50 -11.76 -20.67 -1.60
CA ASN A 50 -10.56 -21.51 -1.74
C ASN A 50 -10.40 -22.50 -0.58
N CYS A 51 -10.61 -22.05 0.66
CA CYS A 51 -10.57 -22.92 1.83
C CYS A 51 -11.63 -24.02 1.74
N ALA A 52 -12.84 -23.71 1.27
CA ALA A 52 -13.91 -24.67 1.06
C ALA A 52 -13.64 -25.67 -0.07
N MET A 53 -12.81 -25.31 -1.06
CA MET A 53 -12.38 -26.20 -2.12
C MET A 53 -11.30 -27.19 -1.65
N GLN A 54 -10.39 -26.72 -0.79
CA GLN A 54 -9.17 -27.46 -0.44
C GLN A 54 -9.24 -28.16 0.92
N THR A 55 -10.19 -27.77 1.77
CA THR A 55 -10.30 -28.23 3.17
C THR A 55 -11.76 -28.39 3.59
N ASP A 56 -12.00 -28.87 4.81
CA ASP A 56 -13.34 -28.92 5.40
C ASP A 56 -13.87 -27.56 5.89
N GLY A 57 -13.05 -26.51 5.83
CA GLY A 57 -13.38 -25.16 6.25
C GLY A 57 -13.46 -24.94 7.76
N SER A 58 -13.13 -25.93 8.58
CA SER A 58 -13.32 -25.92 10.04
C SER A 58 -12.52 -24.84 10.78
N ARG A 59 -11.43 -24.36 10.18
CA ARG A 59 -10.50 -23.38 10.73
C ARG A 59 -10.84 -21.93 10.40
N LEU A 60 -11.83 -21.71 9.55
CA LEU A 60 -12.24 -20.38 9.10
C LEU A 60 -13.66 -20.08 9.55
N LEU A 61 -13.84 -18.96 10.21
CA LEU A 61 -15.16 -18.40 10.51
C LEU A 61 -15.34 -17.07 9.78
N LEU A 62 -16.56 -16.83 9.32
CA LEU A 62 -16.94 -15.64 8.57
C LEU A 62 -18.06 -14.92 9.29
N ALA A 63 -18.04 -13.59 9.30
CA ALA A 63 -19.15 -12.77 9.75
C ALA A 63 -19.32 -11.57 8.82
N ALA A 64 -20.53 -11.41 8.28
CA ALA A 64 -20.89 -10.23 7.51
C ALA A 64 -21.25 -9.07 8.45
N ARG A 65 -21.09 -7.82 8.00
CA ARG A 65 -21.64 -6.67 8.73
C ARG A 65 -23.17 -6.76 8.79
N PRO A 66 -23.83 -6.19 9.82
CA PRO A 66 -25.29 -6.16 9.88
C PRO A 66 -25.92 -5.67 8.57
N GLY A 67 -26.95 -6.40 8.10
CA GLY A 67 -27.64 -6.11 6.84
C GLY A 67 -26.93 -6.61 5.57
N ARG A 68 -25.76 -7.26 5.68
CA ARG A 68 -25.06 -7.89 4.55
C ARG A 68 -25.18 -9.41 4.60
N GLN A 69 -25.05 -10.04 3.43
CA GLN A 69 -25.01 -11.49 3.28
C GLN A 69 -23.57 -11.97 3.10
N ILE A 70 -23.23 -13.17 3.62
CA ILE A 70 -21.89 -13.77 3.52
C ILE A 70 -21.43 -13.91 2.06
N LEU A 71 -22.33 -14.36 1.18
CA LEU A 71 -22.06 -14.51 -0.25
C LEU A 71 -22.36 -13.24 -1.07
N GLY A 72 -22.76 -12.15 -0.43
CA GLY A 72 -23.17 -10.90 -1.08
C GLY A 72 -22.03 -10.14 -1.78
N ALA A 73 -20.79 -10.59 -1.62
CA ALA A 73 -19.63 -10.04 -2.32
C ALA A 73 -19.52 -10.52 -3.78
N PHE A 74 -20.16 -11.63 -4.13
CA PHE A 74 -20.15 -12.21 -5.48
C PHE A 74 -21.34 -11.72 -6.30
N LYS A 75 -21.15 -11.51 -7.60
CA LYS A 75 -22.26 -11.26 -8.52
C LYS A 75 -23.08 -12.54 -8.72
N SER A 76 -24.35 -12.39 -9.09
CA SER A 76 -25.26 -13.53 -9.34
C SER A 76 -24.72 -14.51 -10.39
N GLU A 77 -24.10 -13.99 -11.45
CA GLU A 77 -23.44 -14.79 -12.50
C GLU A 77 -22.29 -15.62 -11.92
N GLU A 78 -21.50 -15.04 -11.02
CA GLU A 78 -20.39 -15.73 -10.37
C GLU A 78 -20.87 -16.84 -9.44
N LEU A 79 -21.91 -16.56 -8.65
CA LEU A 79 -22.52 -17.54 -7.74
C LEU A 79 -23.10 -18.75 -8.50
N SER A 80 -23.59 -18.54 -9.72
CA SER A 80 -24.15 -19.60 -10.57
C SER A 80 -23.09 -20.59 -11.05
N GLY A 81 -21.85 -20.13 -11.24
CA GLY A 81 -20.72 -20.96 -11.67
C GLY A 81 -19.96 -21.64 -10.53
N MET A 82 -20.30 -21.33 -9.28
CA MET A 82 -19.64 -21.91 -8.10
C MET A 82 -20.24 -23.26 -7.73
N ASP A 83 -19.36 -24.21 -7.37
CA ASP A 83 -19.75 -25.52 -6.86
C ASP A 83 -20.69 -25.41 -5.63
N PRO A 84 -21.87 -26.07 -5.66
CA PRO A 84 -22.84 -26.02 -4.56
C PRO A 84 -22.32 -26.51 -3.21
N GLU A 85 -21.45 -27.53 -3.17
CA GLU A 85 -20.91 -28.09 -1.93
C GLU A 85 -19.95 -27.09 -1.26
N HIS A 86 -19.08 -26.45 -2.05
CA HIS A 86 -18.18 -25.42 -1.55
C HIS A 86 -18.95 -24.19 -1.04
N ARG A 87 -20.04 -23.80 -1.70
CA ARG A 87 -20.94 -22.74 -1.19
C ARG A 87 -21.57 -23.14 0.14
N ALA A 88 -22.05 -24.37 0.27
CA ALA A 88 -22.62 -24.86 1.54
C ALA A 88 -21.56 -24.86 2.66
N THR A 89 -20.29 -25.17 2.35
CA THR A 89 -19.20 -25.02 3.32
C THR A 89 -18.99 -23.57 3.73
N MET A 90 -19.01 -22.62 2.80
CA MET A 90 -18.92 -21.19 3.13
C MET A 90 -20.09 -20.71 4.01
N GLU A 91 -21.31 -21.17 3.75
CA GLU A 91 -22.47 -20.86 4.59
C GLU A 91 -22.30 -21.41 6.01
N ARG A 92 -21.72 -22.61 6.17
CA ARG A 92 -21.35 -23.16 7.48
C ARG A 92 -20.26 -22.35 8.17
N MET A 93 -19.25 -21.84 7.45
CA MET A 93 -18.26 -20.92 8.03
C MET A 93 -18.92 -19.63 8.54
N GLY A 94 -20.02 -19.21 7.92
CA GLY A 94 -20.76 -17.99 8.24
C GLY A 94 -21.86 -18.12 9.29
N THR A 95 -22.09 -19.32 9.83
CA THR A 95 -23.23 -19.59 10.71
C THR A 95 -22.89 -20.54 11.86
N HIS A 96 -23.68 -20.51 12.92
CA HIS A 96 -23.57 -21.43 14.05
C HIS A 96 -24.96 -21.85 14.57
N GLY A 97 -25.00 -22.97 15.30
CA GLY A 97 -26.23 -23.43 15.96
C GLY A 97 -26.43 -22.72 17.30
N GLN A 98 -27.58 -22.11 17.51
CA GLN A 98 -28.01 -21.57 18.81
C GLN A 98 -29.48 -21.91 19.05
N ALA A 99 -29.79 -22.59 20.16
CA ALA A 99 -31.14 -23.03 20.52
C ALA A 99 -31.87 -23.82 19.42
N GLY A 100 -31.14 -24.70 18.71
CA GLY A 100 -31.69 -25.52 17.64
C GLY A 100 -31.92 -24.80 16.30
N GLN A 101 -31.56 -23.51 16.21
CA GLN A 101 -31.64 -22.72 14.98
C GLN A 101 -30.24 -22.36 14.47
N LEU A 102 -30.11 -22.29 13.15
CA LEU A 102 -28.91 -21.77 12.50
C LEU A 102 -28.95 -20.24 12.54
N LYS A 103 -27.93 -19.60 13.11
CA LYS A 103 -27.79 -18.15 13.16
C LYS A 103 -26.54 -17.68 12.42
N PRO A 104 -26.56 -16.53 11.74
CA PRO A 104 -25.36 -15.88 11.23
C PRO A 104 -24.38 -15.57 12.35
N ASN A 105 -23.10 -15.73 12.08
CA ASN A 105 -22.04 -15.27 12.98
C ASN A 105 -21.98 -13.73 12.96
N ASP A 106 -21.72 -13.14 14.12
CA ASP A 106 -21.40 -11.72 14.27
C ASP A 106 -19.96 -11.54 14.78
N LEU A 107 -19.53 -10.29 14.96
CA LEU A 107 -18.18 -9.96 15.43
C LEU A 107 -17.91 -10.54 16.82
N GLY A 108 -18.89 -10.52 17.73
CA GLY A 108 -18.77 -11.09 19.07
C GLY A 108 -18.54 -12.59 19.02
N TYR A 109 -19.27 -13.30 18.14
CA TYR A 109 -19.09 -14.73 17.93
C TYR A 109 -17.68 -15.05 17.41
N LEU A 110 -17.15 -14.25 16.47
CA LEU A 110 -15.76 -14.43 16.01
C LEU A 110 -14.77 -14.23 17.15
N LEU A 111 -14.88 -13.16 17.95
CA LEU A 111 -13.98 -12.89 19.07
C LEU A 111 -14.03 -13.99 20.15
N GLN A 112 -15.19 -14.62 20.35
CA GLN A 112 -15.32 -15.71 21.31
C GLN A 112 -14.68 -17.01 20.82
N ASN A 113 -14.70 -17.28 19.51
CA ASN A 113 -14.38 -18.59 18.94
C ASN A 113 -13.11 -18.63 18.08
N CYS A 114 -12.47 -17.49 17.82
CA CYS A 114 -11.23 -17.39 17.06
C CYS A 114 -10.06 -16.95 17.93
N GLU A 115 -8.85 -17.24 17.44
CA GLU A 115 -7.59 -16.77 18.03
C GLU A 115 -7.08 -15.51 17.33
N LEU A 116 -7.45 -15.35 16.05
CA LEU A 116 -7.16 -14.20 15.22
C LEU A 116 -8.44 -13.75 14.51
N VAL A 117 -8.77 -12.46 14.61
CA VAL A 117 -9.87 -11.85 13.87
C VAL A 117 -9.32 -10.76 12.95
N VAL A 118 -9.56 -10.93 11.64
CA VAL A 118 -9.19 -9.97 10.61
C VAL A 118 -10.41 -9.13 10.23
N LEU A 119 -10.32 -7.83 10.49
CA LEU A 119 -11.30 -6.83 10.07
C LEU A 119 -11.03 -6.46 8.60
N SER A 120 -11.95 -6.80 7.70
CA SER A 120 -11.77 -6.67 6.25
C SER A 120 -12.64 -5.62 5.59
N ALA A 121 -13.23 -4.73 6.37
CA ALA A 121 -13.96 -3.61 5.83
C ALA A 121 -13.04 -2.62 5.09
N ASN A 122 -13.64 -1.85 4.18
CA ASN A 122 -12.94 -0.75 3.52
C ASN A 122 -12.76 0.45 4.47
N SER A 123 -12.06 1.48 4.00
CA SER A 123 -11.77 2.71 4.75
C SER A 123 -13.00 3.52 5.20
N ASN A 124 -14.23 3.20 4.76
CA ASN A 124 -15.45 3.84 5.28
C ASN A 124 -15.89 3.30 6.64
N HIS A 125 -15.44 2.11 6.99
CA HIS A 125 -16.07 1.32 8.05
C HIS A 125 -15.04 0.66 8.97
N ILE A 126 -13.79 0.54 8.53
CA ILE A 126 -12.75 -0.17 9.28
C ILE A 126 -12.47 0.45 10.65
N GLU A 127 -12.61 1.78 10.80
CA GLU A 127 -12.45 2.44 12.09
C GLU A 127 -13.57 2.05 13.07
N GLU A 128 -14.83 2.16 12.62
CA GLU A 128 -16.01 1.75 13.40
C GLU A 128 -15.90 0.28 13.82
N ASP A 129 -15.53 -0.58 12.86
CA ASP A 129 -15.38 -2.00 13.08
C ASP A 129 -14.23 -2.31 14.05
N LEU A 130 -13.13 -1.53 14.04
CA LEU A 130 -12.04 -1.66 15.00
C LEU A 130 -12.47 -1.23 16.40
N GLN A 131 -13.15 -0.08 16.54
CA GLN A 131 -13.63 0.39 17.85
C GLN A 131 -14.61 -0.61 18.46
N GLU A 132 -15.52 -1.14 17.65
CA GLU A 132 -16.45 -2.17 18.10
C GLU A 132 -15.75 -3.48 18.48
N ALA A 133 -14.75 -3.92 17.69
CA ALA A 133 -13.96 -5.09 18.02
C ALA A 133 -13.21 -4.93 19.34
N LEU A 134 -12.64 -3.74 19.61
CA LEU A 134 -11.95 -3.43 20.85
C LEU A 134 -12.90 -3.48 22.05
N ARG A 135 -14.07 -2.82 21.94
CA ARG A 135 -15.12 -2.83 22.97
C ARG A 135 -15.58 -4.25 23.29
N LEU A 136 -15.96 -5.03 22.27
CA LEU A 136 -16.41 -6.41 22.44
C LEU A 136 -15.30 -7.30 23.01
N ARG A 137 -14.04 -7.10 22.60
CA ARG A 137 -12.91 -7.88 23.11
C ARG A 137 -12.73 -7.70 24.61
N GLU A 138 -12.92 -6.48 25.11
CA GLU A 138 -12.91 -6.16 26.54
C GLU A 138 -14.13 -6.76 27.26
N GLU A 139 -15.34 -6.55 26.75
CA GLU A 139 -16.59 -7.06 27.35
C GLU A 139 -16.63 -8.59 27.46
N LEU A 140 -16.05 -9.29 26.48
CA LEU A 140 -15.96 -10.76 26.46
C LEU A 140 -14.78 -11.30 27.28
N GLY A 141 -13.90 -10.44 27.79
CA GLY A 141 -12.66 -10.85 28.48
C GLY A 141 -11.70 -11.62 27.56
N ARG A 142 -11.68 -11.29 26.26
CA ARG A 142 -10.92 -11.99 25.21
C ARG A 142 -9.66 -11.22 24.80
N GLU A 143 -8.90 -10.71 25.77
CA GLU A 143 -7.72 -9.85 25.55
C GLU A 143 -6.64 -10.49 24.66
N HIS A 144 -6.56 -11.82 24.62
CA HIS A 144 -5.55 -12.58 23.88
C HIS A 144 -6.00 -13.07 22.50
N VAL A 145 -7.10 -12.50 21.99
CA VAL A 145 -7.48 -12.60 20.58
C VAL A 145 -6.77 -11.49 19.82
N VAL A 146 -5.97 -11.88 18.84
CA VAL A 146 -5.25 -10.92 18.01
C VAL A 146 -6.22 -10.30 17.02
N LEU A 147 -6.24 -8.97 16.99
CA LEU A 147 -6.95 -8.21 15.98
C LEU A 147 -5.98 -7.85 14.85
N ALA A 148 -6.46 -7.99 13.62
CA ALA A 148 -5.77 -7.55 12.42
C ALA A 148 -6.72 -6.77 11.51
N CYS A 149 -6.18 -5.98 10.60
CA CYS A 149 -6.96 -5.37 9.53
C CYS A 149 -6.42 -5.75 8.14
N LEU A 150 -7.30 -5.62 7.15
CA LEU A 150 -6.99 -5.78 5.73
C LEU A 150 -7.22 -4.48 4.92
N ALA A 151 -7.64 -3.40 5.58
CA ALA A 151 -7.96 -2.15 4.92
C ALA A 151 -6.76 -1.61 4.13
N GLY A 152 -6.93 -1.50 2.81
CA GLY A 152 -5.87 -1.12 1.87
C GLY A 152 -5.97 0.30 1.36
N SER A 153 -6.61 1.22 2.09
CA SER A 153 -6.73 2.63 1.70
C SER A 153 -6.43 3.56 2.87
N PHE A 154 -6.08 4.80 2.54
CA PHE A 154 -5.99 5.88 3.52
C PHE A 154 -7.37 6.18 4.09
N THR A 155 -7.39 6.47 5.38
CA THR A 155 -8.52 7.09 6.05
C THR A 155 -8.27 8.59 6.18
N HIS A 156 -9.34 9.37 6.35
CA HIS A 156 -9.28 10.83 6.48
C HIS A 156 -10.03 11.24 7.73
N ASP A 157 -9.38 12.05 8.56
CA ASP A 157 -9.99 12.69 9.71
C ASP A 157 -10.50 14.08 9.29
N PRO A 158 -11.81 14.32 9.29
CA PRO A 158 -12.35 15.61 8.87
C PRO A 158 -12.06 16.74 9.88
N ILE A 159 -11.71 16.42 11.12
CA ILE A 159 -11.48 17.41 12.19
C ILE A 159 -10.03 17.92 12.12
N SER A 160 -9.05 17.01 12.12
CA SER A 160 -7.64 17.39 11.97
C SER A 160 -7.24 17.65 10.51
N ASN A 161 -8.09 17.26 9.56
CA ASN A 161 -7.84 17.29 8.12
C ASN A 161 -6.59 16.46 7.71
N GLU A 162 -6.32 15.39 8.45
CA GLU A 162 -5.18 14.51 8.21
C GLU A 162 -5.61 13.22 7.51
N ALA A 163 -4.80 12.77 6.56
CA ALA A 163 -4.92 11.46 5.95
C ALA A 163 -3.92 10.50 6.59
N TYR A 164 -4.35 9.29 6.92
CA TYR A 164 -3.53 8.33 7.64
C TYR A 164 -3.89 6.88 7.32
N VAL A 165 -3.00 5.95 7.67
CA VAL A 165 -3.30 4.51 7.67
C VAL A 165 -3.67 4.05 9.07
N LEU A 166 -4.63 3.12 9.18
CA LEU A 166 -5.20 2.70 10.48
C LEU A 166 -4.14 2.19 11.48
N CYS A 167 -3.16 1.42 11.02
CA CYS A 167 -2.07 0.90 11.84
C CYS A 167 -1.18 2.01 12.42
N GLN A 168 -1.21 3.23 11.89
CA GLN A 168 -0.53 4.37 12.52
C GLN A 168 -1.28 4.85 13.77
N LYS A 169 -2.62 4.92 13.73
CA LYS A 169 -3.44 5.24 14.91
C LYS A 169 -3.47 4.10 15.93
N ALA A 170 -3.35 2.85 15.46
CA ALA A 170 -3.25 1.66 16.30
C ALA A 170 -1.97 0.85 15.99
N PRO A 171 -0.79 1.26 16.49
CA PRO A 171 0.50 0.64 16.16
C PRO A 171 0.60 -0.86 16.47
N ASN A 172 -0.14 -1.35 17.46
CA ASN A 172 -0.19 -2.78 17.81
C ASN A 172 -1.18 -3.58 16.96
N LEU A 173 -1.98 -2.96 16.08
CA LEU A 173 -2.89 -3.67 15.20
C LEU A 173 -2.09 -4.45 14.15
N ALA A 174 -2.37 -5.75 14.00
CA ALA A 174 -1.74 -6.53 12.93
C ALA A 174 -2.31 -6.12 11.57
N PHE A 175 -1.51 -6.30 10.52
CA PHE A 175 -1.91 -6.03 9.15
C PHE A 175 -1.77 -7.29 8.31
N PHE A 176 -2.87 -7.74 7.73
CA PHE A 176 -2.87 -8.86 6.79
C PHE A 176 -2.98 -8.34 5.36
N THR A 177 -2.02 -8.72 4.52
CA THR A 177 -2.01 -8.31 3.11
C THR A 177 -1.55 -9.44 2.21
N GLY A 178 -2.11 -9.50 1.02
CA GLY A 178 -1.51 -10.20 -0.11
C GLY A 178 -2.21 -9.83 -1.42
N PHE A 179 -1.64 -10.32 -2.52
CA PHE A 179 -2.07 -9.98 -3.87
C PHE A 179 -3.01 -11.02 -4.46
N HIS A 180 -4.25 -10.65 -4.68
CA HIS A 180 -5.17 -11.51 -5.43
C HIS A 180 -5.80 -10.71 -6.56
N ARG A 181 -6.03 -11.40 -7.68
CA ARG A 181 -6.89 -10.88 -8.74
C ARG A 181 -8.33 -11.26 -8.43
N HIS A 182 -9.27 -10.52 -9.03
CA HIS A 182 -10.68 -10.88 -8.94
C HIS A 182 -10.86 -12.31 -9.44
N GLY A 183 -11.28 -13.21 -8.55
CA GLY A 183 -11.50 -14.62 -8.86
C GLY A 183 -10.28 -15.53 -8.86
N ALA A 184 -9.06 -15.04 -8.63
CA ALA A 184 -7.83 -15.85 -8.61
C ALA A 184 -7.93 -17.03 -7.62
N LEU A 185 -8.36 -16.75 -6.40
CA LEU A 185 -8.49 -17.77 -5.33
C LEU A 185 -9.58 -18.82 -5.61
N ARG A 186 -10.42 -18.63 -6.64
CA ARG A 186 -11.40 -19.65 -7.06
C ARG A 186 -10.81 -20.72 -7.96
N ASN A 187 -9.59 -20.53 -8.47
CA ASN A 187 -8.91 -21.56 -9.25
C ASN A 187 -8.23 -22.54 -8.28
N PRO A 188 -8.56 -23.85 -8.31
CA PRO A 188 -8.00 -24.83 -7.39
C PRO A 188 -6.48 -25.01 -7.54
N LEU A 189 -5.92 -24.63 -8.70
CA LEU A 189 -4.50 -24.74 -8.99
C LEU A 189 -3.72 -23.47 -8.70
N ASP A 190 -4.40 -22.38 -8.35
CA ASP A 190 -3.73 -21.10 -8.09
C ASP A 190 -3.18 -21.05 -6.66
N SER A 191 -2.00 -20.48 -6.52
CA SER A 191 -1.28 -20.33 -5.25
C SER A 191 -1.11 -18.86 -4.93
N PHE A 192 -1.18 -18.51 -3.65
CA PHE A 192 -1.22 -17.13 -3.21
C PHE A 192 -0.26 -16.89 -2.06
N THR A 193 0.56 -15.85 -2.21
CA THR A 193 1.46 -15.39 -1.16
C THR A 193 0.88 -14.17 -0.44
N ALA A 194 0.95 -14.17 0.88
CA ALA A 194 0.60 -13.05 1.74
C ALA A 194 1.67 -12.78 2.80
N ASN A 195 1.55 -11.62 3.42
CA ASN A 195 2.21 -11.27 4.66
C ASN A 195 1.19 -11.05 5.76
N PHE A 196 1.53 -11.56 6.95
CA PHE A 196 0.90 -11.16 8.20
C PHE A 196 1.92 -10.36 9.01
N CYS A 197 1.67 -9.06 9.13
CA CYS A 197 2.58 -8.12 9.75
C CYS A 197 2.10 -7.72 11.15
N HIS A 198 2.96 -7.83 12.16
CA HIS A 198 2.69 -7.36 13.51
C HIS A 198 3.99 -6.86 14.17
N PRO A 199 4.01 -5.74 14.91
CA PRO A 199 5.25 -5.14 15.44
C PRO A 199 6.00 -6.04 16.45
N ASN A 200 5.39 -7.12 16.93
CA ASN A 200 6.05 -8.19 17.67
C ASN A 200 6.25 -9.42 16.77
N ALA A 201 7.51 -9.83 16.59
CA ALA A 201 7.92 -10.94 15.73
C ALA A 201 7.30 -12.30 16.11
N LEU A 202 7.10 -12.59 17.40
CA LEU A 202 6.49 -13.85 17.84
C LEU A 202 5.00 -13.90 17.49
N THR A 203 4.27 -12.80 17.73
CA THR A 203 2.87 -12.68 17.29
C THR A 203 2.77 -12.74 15.76
N ALA A 204 3.69 -12.11 15.03
CA ALA A 204 3.71 -12.19 13.57
C ALA A 204 3.90 -13.63 13.09
N LEU A 205 4.85 -14.36 13.68
CA LEU A 205 5.13 -15.76 13.34
C LEU A 205 3.91 -16.68 13.58
N LEU A 206 3.30 -16.57 14.76
CA LEU A 206 2.14 -17.39 15.13
C LEU A 206 0.89 -17.03 14.31
N GLY A 207 0.66 -15.74 14.07
CA GLY A 207 -0.46 -15.28 13.25
C GLY A 207 -0.31 -15.67 11.78
N ALA A 208 0.91 -15.58 11.23
CA ALA A 208 1.21 -16.10 9.91
C ALA A 208 0.94 -17.60 9.83
N ARG A 209 1.38 -18.37 10.84
CA ARG A 209 1.15 -19.82 10.91
C ARG A 209 -0.35 -20.19 10.98
N LEU A 210 -1.16 -19.43 11.71
CA LEU A 210 -2.61 -19.63 11.74
C LEU A 210 -3.24 -19.44 10.35
N LEU A 211 -2.88 -18.36 9.66
CA LEU A 211 -3.40 -18.04 8.32
C LEU A 211 -2.92 -19.03 7.26
N ASP A 212 -1.65 -19.42 7.30
CA ASP A 212 -1.01 -20.37 6.37
C ASP A 212 -1.70 -21.76 6.38
N ARG A 213 -2.39 -22.10 7.47
CA ARG A 213 -3.11 -23.38 7.60
C ARG A 213 -4.57 -23.34 7.16
N LEU A 214 -5.07 -22.20 6.70
CA LEU A 214 -6.43 -22.10 6.19
C LEU A 214 -6.59 -22.83 4.86
N SER A 215 -5.55 -22.86 4.03
CA SER A 215 -5.55 -23.54 2.75
C SER A 215 -4.13 -23.93 2.32
N PRO A 216 -3.91 -25.10 1.71
CA PRO A 216 -2.61 -25.47 1.13
C PRO A 216 -2.15 -24.52 0.01
N ASN A 217 -3.07 -23.77 -0.59
CA ASN A 217 -2.76 -22.80 -1.65
C ASN A 217 -2.36 -21.42 -1.12
N LEU A 218 -2.45 -21.20 0.19
CA LEU A 218 -2.10 -19.94 0.84
C LEU A 218 -0.73 -20.09 1.52
N GLN A 219 0.22 -19.24 1.15
CA GLN A 219 1.52 -19.13 1.81
C GLN A 219 1.62 -17.79 2.53
N VAL A 220 1.68 -17.80 3.87
CA VAL A 220 1.74 -16.57 4.67
C VAL A 220 3.08 -16.43 5.36
N SER A 221 3.80 -15.38 4.99
CA SER A 221 5.07 -15.01 5.63
C SER A 221 4.85 -14.00 6.75
N ALA A 222 5.55 -14.18 7.86
CA ALA A 222 5.52 -13.23 8.96
C ALA A 222 6.34 -11.97 8.63
N GLY A 223 5.93 -10.83 9.18
CA GLY A 223 6.67 -9.58 9.09
C GLY A 223 6.39 -8.67 10.29
N VAL A 224 7.24 -7.67 10.52
CA VAL A 224 7.04 -6.68 11.59
C VAL A 224 6.48 -5.34 11.10
N HIS A 225 6.45 -5.11 9.78
CA HIS A 225 6.13 -3.83 9.15
C HIS A 225 4.65 -3.67 8.85
N ASN A 226 3.82 -3.56 9.89
CA ASN A 226 2.37 -3.38 9.75
C ASN A 226 1.99 -2.02 9.14
N ILE A 227 2.59 -0.92 9.62
CA ILE A 227 2.32 0.44 9.12
C ILE A 227 2.79 0.58 7.67
N GLU A 228 4.04 0.20 7.38
CA GLU A 228 4.60 0.28 6.02
C GLU A 228 3.84 -0.62 5.06
N GLY A 229 3.46 -1.82 5.51
CA GLY A 229 2.59 -2.73 4.77
C GLY A 229 1.28 -2.08 4.36
N GLN A 230 0.61 -1.42 5.31
CA GLN A 230 -0.66 -0.76 5.03
C GLN A 230 -0.47 0.46 4.13
N TYR A 231 0.57 1.25 4.37
CA TYR A 231 0.91 2.41 3.54
C TYR A 231 1.13 1.98 2.08
N ILE A 232 1.94 0.95 1.85
CA ILE A 232 2.19 0.42 0.50
C ILE A 232 0.90 -0.02 -0.16
N LYS A 233 0.02 -0.71 0.59
CA LYS A 233 -1.27 -1.16 0.07
C LYS A 233 -2.17 0.01 -0.35
N ALA A 234 -2.09 1.13 0.36
CA ALA A 234 -2.82 2.35 0.04
C ALA A 234 -2.21 3.12 -1.14
N ALA A 235 -0.89 3.32 -1.13
CA ALA A 235 -0.15 4.00 -2.20
C ALA A 235 -0.27 3.27 -3.55
N LYS A 236 -0.21 1.93 -3.54
CA LYS A 236 -0.36 1.14 -4.79
C LYS A 236 -1.69 1.37 -5.47
N ASN A 237 -2.76 1.75 -4.75
CA ASN A 237 -4.07 1.96 -5.35
C ASN A 237 -4.06 3.21 -6.23
N MET A 238 -3.35 4.27 -5.84
CA MET A 238 -3.14 5.45 -6.68
C MET A 238 -2.22 5.12 -7.86
N ALA A 239 -1.09 4.48 -7.59
CA ALA A 239 -0.13 4.10 -8.62
C ALA A 239 -0.71 3.10 -9.66
N SER A 240 -1.65 2.24 -9.26
CA SER A 240 -2.39 1.34 -10.15
C SER A 240 -3.23 2.09 -11.19
N ILE A 241 -3.76 3.29 -10.87
CA ILE A 241 -4.45 4.16 -11.85
C ILE A 241 -3.45 4.61 -12.92
N PHE A 242 -2.27 5.09 -12.52
CA PHE A 242 -1.24 5.49 -13.50
C PHE A 242 -0.80 4.31 -14.36
N ALA A 243 -0.59 3.13 -13.77
CA ALA A 243 -0.24 1.93 -14.52
C ALA A 243 -1.30 1.59 -15.57
N GLY A 244 -2.59 1.63 -15.21
CA GLY A 244 -3.68 1.40 -16.14
C GLY A 244 -3.74 2.42 -17.28
N PHE A 245 -3.44 3.69 -16.96
CA PHE A 245 -3.29 4.73 -17.96
C PHE A 245 -2.12 4.39 -18.92
N GLY A 246 -0.94 4.10 -18.38
CA GLY A 246 0.27 3.79 -19.14
C GLY A 246 0.06 2.63 -20.11
N TYR A 247 -0.47 1.50 -19.62
CA TYR A 247 -0.77 0.32 -20.43
C TYR A 247 -1.77 0.58 -21.55
N THR A 248 -2.67 1.54 -21.40
CA THR A 248 -3.74 1.80 -22.37
C THR A 248 -3.33 2.89 -23.37
N PHE A 249 -2.71 3.96 -22.87
CA PHE A 249 -2.30 5.09 -23.68
C PHE A 249 -1.04 4.78 -24.50
N HIS A 250 -0.05 4.13 -23.89
CA HIS A 250 1.25 3.84 -24.49
C HIS A 250 1.42 2.38 -24.90
N ARG A 251 0.33 1.64 -25.12
CA ARG A 251 0.36 0.22 -25.53
C ARG A 251 1.24 -0.06 -26.75
N ASP A 252 1.32 0.92 -27.65
CA ASP A 252 2.07 0.84 -28.91
C ASP A 252 3.56 1.26 -28.73
N ASN A 253 3.97 1.65 -27.51
CA ASN A 253 5.33 2.04 -27.14
C ASN A 253 5.90 1.10 -26.07
N PRO A 254 6.29 -0.14 -26.44
CA PRO A 254 6.64 -1.17 -25.47
C PRO A 254 7.86 -0.84 -24.60
N GLY A 255 8.72 0.10 -25.03
CA GLY A 255 9.89 0.53 -24.25
C GLY A 255 9.56 1.38 -23.02
N VAL A 256 8.42 2.10 -23.02
CA VAL A 256 8.06 3.03 -21.92
C VAL A 256 7.43 2.30 -20.74
N LEU A 257 6.68 1.22 -21.01
CA LEU A 257 5.93 0.50 -19.97
C LEU A 257 6.83 -0.10 -18.87
N PRO A 258 7.95 -0.79 -19.17
CA PRO A 258 8.85 -1.31 -18.14
C PRO A 258 9.39 -0.19 -17.23
N THR A 259 9.75 0.96 -17.80
CA THR A 259 10.23 2.13 -17.05
C THR A 259 9.15 2.65 -16.11
N LEU A 260 7.92 2.84 -16.60
CA LEU A 260 6.80 3.30 -15.79
C LEU A 260 6.50 2.36 -14.63
N LEU A 261 6.44 1.05 -14.88
CA LEU A 261 6.11 0.07 -13.84
C LEU A 261 7.20 -0.07 -12.79
N THR A 262 8.46 0.03 -13.22
CA THR A 262 9.61 0.04 -12.30
C THR A 262 9.54 1.26 -11.41
N LEU A 263 9.34 2.44 -12.00
CA LEU A 263 9.26 3.69 -11.25
C LEU A 263 8.06 3.72 -10.28
N LEU A 264 6.87 3.30 -10.72
CA LEU A 264 5.68 3.24 -9.84
C LEU A 264 5.90 2.32 -8.64
N LEU A 265 6.58 1.19 -8.86
CA LEU A 265 6.95 0.27 -7.79
C LEU A 265 7.94 0.92 -6.83
N GLU A 266 9.04 1.47 -7.35
CA GLU A 266 10.08 2.13 -6.55
C GLU A 266 9.49 3.26 -5.71
N GLN A 267 8.68 4.13 -6.29
CA GLN A 267 8.00 5.22 -5.58
C GLN A 267 7.10 4.71 -4.44
N CYS A 268 6.35 3.63 -4.64
CA CYS A 268 5.56 3.03 -3.56
C CYS A 268 6.44 2.53 -2.40
N LEU A 269 7.64 1.99 -2.70
CA LEU A 269 8.58 1.53 -1.68
C LEU A 269 9.31 2.72 -1.03
N ASP A 270 9.82 3.69 -1.79
CA ASP A 270 10.52 4.87 -1.26
C ASP A 270 9.65 5.71 -0.33
N GLN A 271 8.37 5.90 -0.69
CA GLN A 271 7.41 6.54 0.18
C GLN A 271 7.25 5.78 1.51
N ALA A 272 7.10 4.46 1.46
CA ALA A 272 6.98 3.64 2.66
C ALA A 272 8.27 3.62 3.50
N ALA A 273 9.43 3.78 2.87
CA ALA A 273 10.71 3.87 3.56
C ALA A 273 10.87 5.20 4.31
N THR A 274 10.32 6.29 3.76
CA THR A 274 10.18 7.57 4.46
C THR A 274 9.22 7.42 5.65
N VAL A 275 8.07 6.79 5.46
CA VAL A 275 7.10 6.51 6.54
C VAL A 275 7.73 5.68 7.65
N SER A 276 8.52 4.67 7.31
CA SER A 276 9.21 3.82 8.27
C SER A 276 10.18 4.61 9.16
N MET A 277 10.88 5.61 8.58
CA MET A 277 11.77 6.50 9.32
C MET A 277 11.02 7.40 10.32
N ALA A 278 9.80 7.82 9.98
CA ALA A 278 8.96 8.69 10.82
C ALA A 278 8.22 7.95 11.95
N ARG A 279 8.35 6.62 12.05
CA ARG A 279 7.67 5.83 13.08
C ARG A 279 8.15 6.18 14.49
N THR A 280 7.19 6.48 15.37
CA THR A 280 7.47 6.74 16.79
C THR A 280 7.97 5.50 17.54
N ASP A 281 7.56 4.30 17.11
CA ASP A 281 7.95 3.02 17.71
C ASP A 281 9.15 2.34 17.04
N ARG A 282 9.81 3.00 16.07
CA ARG A 282 10.90 2.43 15.25
C ARG A 282 12.02 1.79 16.07
N GLN A 283 12.45 2.45 17.14
CA GLN A 283 13.52 1.93 18.00
C GLN A 283 13.12 0.60 18.67
N ARG A 284 11.87 0.51 19.13
CA ARG A 284 11.31 -0.72 19.70
C ARG A 284 11.17 -1.81 18.62
N LEU A 285 10.73 -1.43 17.42
CA LEU A 285 10.54 -2.34 16.30
C LEU A 285 11.82 -3.11 15.94
N TYR A 286 13.00 -2.49 16.02
CA TYR A 286 14.25 -3.17 15.65
C TYR A 286 15.06 -3.70 16.84
N HIS A 287 15.02 -3.04 18.00
CA HIS A 287 15.92 -3.38 19.12
C HIS A 287 15.26 -4.15 20.26
N ARG A 288 13.93 -4.36 20.23
CA ARG A 288 13.19 -5.03 21.30
C ARG A 288 12.35 -6.21 20.81
N GLN A 289 12.79 -6.86 19.72
CA GLN A 289 12.13 -8.06 19.23
C GLN A 289 12.48 -9.28 20.09
N PRO A 290 11.53 -10.22 20.30
CA PRO A 290 11.79 -11.45 21.04
C PRO A 290 12.70 -12.43 20.26
N ILE A 291 12.74 -12.29 18.93
CA ILE A 291 13.62 -13.03 18.03
C ILE A 291 14.19 -12.06 17.01
N ALA A 292 15.39 -12.33 16.51
CA ALA A 292 16.04 -11.46 15.54
C ALA A 292 15.24 -11.46 14.22
N LEU A 293 15.19 -10.33 13.49
CA LEU A 293 14.42 -10.30 12.23
C LEU A 293 14.98 -11.29 11.19
N THR A 294 16.28 -11.56 11.22
CA THR A 294 16.89 -12.60 10.37
C THR A 294 16.36 -14.01 10.66
N GLU A 295 15.97 -14.29 11.90
CA GLU A 295 15.34 -15.57 12.26
C GLU A 295 13.85 -15.61 11.86
N LEU A 296 13.22 -14.45 11.67
CA LEU A 296 11.87 -14.32 11.12
C LEU A 296 11.83 -14.49 9.59
N GLY A 297 12.99 -14.57 8.93
CA GLY A 297 13.12 -14.76 7.48
C GLY A 297 13.61 -13.54 6.71
N TYR A 298 13.98 -12.45 7.39
CA TYR A 298 14.64 -11.31 6.74
C TYR A 298 16.09 -11.68 6.40
N GLY A 299 16.62 -11.18 5.29
CA GLY A 299 18.05 -11.35 4.95
C GLY A 299 18.98 -10.57 5.88
N VAL A 300 18.54 -9.40 6.35
CA VAL A 300 19.28 -8.56 7.32
C VAL A 300 18.34 -7.92 8.35
N GLN A 301 18.90 -7.52 9.49
CA GLN A 301 18.14 -6.85 10.57
C GLN A 301 17.55 -5.51 10.15
N ARG A 302 18.26 -4.77 9.29
CA ARG A 302 17.84 -3.45 8.85
C ARG A 302 18.50 -3.06 7.52
N ILE A 303 17.74 -2.41 6.65
CA ILE A 303 18.24 -1.80 5.41
C ILE A 303 17.98 -0.30 5.50
N GLU A 304 19.03 0.52 5.64
CA GLU A 304 18.90 1.97 5.68
C GLU A 304 19.63 2.63 4.53
N ALA A 305 19.00 3.64 3.93
CA ALA A 305 19.69 4.61 3.10
C ALA A 305 20.15 5.79 3.97
N ALA A 306 21.34 6.28 3.70
CA ALA A 306 21.91 7.46 4.36
C ALA A 306 22.44 8.44 3.32
N LEU A 307 22.30 9.73 3.62
CA LEU A 307 22.80 10.84 2.81
C LEU A 307 23.87 11.60 3.59
N VAL A 308 24.86 12.14 2.89
CA VAL A 308 25.80 13.08 3.49
C VAL A 308 25.12 14.44 3.56
N ARG A 309 24.97 14.98 4.77
CA ARG A 309 24.47 16.33 5.02
C ARG A 309 25.47 17.04 5.92
N ASP A 310 25.95 18.21 5.50
CA ASP A 310 26.94 19.01 6.24
C ASP A 310 28.21 18.25 6.65
N GLY A 311 28.60 17.22 5.89
CA GLY A 311 29.76 16.38 6.15
C GLY A 311 29.48 15.11 6.97
N ASP A 312 28.28 14.97 7.55
CA ASP A 312 27.88 13.81 8.35
C ASP A 312 26.90 12.90 7.59
N MET A 313 26.96 11.59 7.88
CA MET A 313 26.02 10.62 7.32
C MET A 313 24.71 10.61 8.12
N GLU A 314 23.63 11.13 7.53
CA GLU A 314 22.27 11.10 8.09
C GLU A 314 21.45 9.96 7.49
N LYS A 315 20.78 9.18 8.35
CA LYS A 315 19.84 8.14 7.89
C LYS A 315 18.55 8.78 7.41
N VAL A 316 18.14 8.47 6.19
CA VAL A 316 17.00 9.15 5.55
C VAL A 316 15.90 8.20 5.09
N ARG A 317 16.18 6.91 4.89
CA ARG A 317 15.17 5.91 4.50
C ARG A 317 15.43 4.57 5.16
N ASP A 318 14.36 3.81 5.39
CA ASP A 318 14.41 2.44 5.90
C ASP A 318 13.62 1.49 5.00
N HIS A 319 14.33 0.65 4.26
CA HIS A 319 13.75 -0.28 3.28
C HIS A 319 13.58 -1.69 3.84
N THR A 320 13.62 -1.89 5.16
CA THR A 320 13.63 -3.24 5.74
C THR A 320 12.38 -4.05 5.34
N PHE A 321 11.23 -3.40 5.17
CA PHE A 321 9.98 -4.02 4.69
C PHE A 321 10.05 -4.53 3.25
N SER A 322 10.99 -4.05 2.43
CA SER A 322 11.14 -4.50 1.03
C SER A 322 11.57 -5.96 0.91
N GLN A 323 12.09 -6.54 2.01
CA GLN A 323 12.41 -7.96 2.12
C GLN A 323 11.14 -8.84 2.15
N LEU A 324 9.95 -8.25 2.35
CA LEU A 324 8.67 -8.95 2.36
C LEU A 324 8.16 -9.14 0.91
N THR A 325 8.55 -10.25 0.28
CA THR A 325 8.24 -10.53 -1.14
C THR A 325 6.76 -10.45 -1.49
N ALA A 326 5.85 -10.87 -0.60
CA ALA A 326 4.42 -10.83 -0.90
C ALA A 326 3.87 -9.39 -0.96
N MET A 327 4.46 -8.44 -0.22
CA MET A 327 4.15 -7.02 -0.35
C MET A 327 4.60 -6.47 -1.71
N VAL A 328 5.83 -6.80 -2.14
CA VAL A 328 6.35 -6.39 -3.46
C VAL A 328 5.48 -6.98 -4.59
N ALA A 329 5.07 -8.24 -4.44
CA ALA A 329 4.15 -8.90 -5.37
C ALA A 329 2.77 -8.21 -5.42
N ASP A 330 2.26 -7.69 -4.29
CA ASP A 330 0.99 -6.93 -4.22
C ASP A 330 1.02 -5.63 -5.02
N VAL A 331 2.13 -4.90 -4.95
CA VAL A 331 2.33 -3.70 -5.75
C VAL A 331 2.42 -4.06 -7.24
N ARG A 332 3.35 -4.97 -7.60
CA ARG A 332 3.58 -5.38 -9.00
C ARG A 332 2.31 -5.94 -9.65
N GLY A 333 1.65 -6.88 -8.99
CA GLY A 333 0.45 -7.52 -9.51
C GLY A 333 -0.70 -6.53 -9.75
N SER A 334 -0.82 -5.48 -8.94
CA SER A 334 -1.85 -4.45 -9.12
C SER A 334 -1.56 -3.50 -10.29
N MET A 335 -0.32 -3.46 -10.77
CA MET A 335 0.13 -2.58 -11.85
C MET A 335 0.28 -3.31 -13.18
N MET A 336 0.12 -4.63 -13.22
CA MET A 336 0.32 -5.43 -14.44
C MET A 336 -0.98 -6.03 -14.97
N LEU A 337 -1.11 -6.05 -16.30
CA LEU A 337 -2.18 -6.78 -16.97
C LEU A 337 -2.14 -8.27 -16.60
N PRO A 338 -3.28 -8.88 -16.26
CA PRO A 338 -3.36 -10.31 -16.03
C PRO A 338 -3.21 -11.13 -17.31
N THR A 339 -2.68 -12.34 -17.17
CA THR A 339 -2.83 -13.39 -18.19
C THR A 339 -4.26 -13.93 -18.25
N ALA A 340 -4.98 -13.93 -17.12
CA ALA A 340 -6.38 -14.35 -17.01
C ALA A 340 -7.16 -13.53 -15.96
N GLY A 341 -8.45 -13.29 -16.23
CA GLY A 341 -9.32 -12.45 -15.39
C GLY A 341 -9.18 -10.95 -15.71
N SER A 342 -9.79 -10.12 -14.86
CA SER A 342 -9.77 -8.66 -15.01
C SER A 342 -8.67 -8.00 -14.16
N PRO A 343 -8.08 -6.88 -14.62
CA PRO A 343 -7.19 -6.06 -13.79
C PRO A 343 -7.95 -5.46 -12.60
N THR A 344 -7.23 -4.84 -11.65
CA THR A 344 -7.84 -4.20 -10.48
C THR A 344 -8.76 -3.03 -10.92
N ARG A 345 -9.72 -2.64 -10.07
CA ARG A 345 -10.64 -1.53 -10.39
C ARG A 345 -9.91 -0.20 -10.61
N ASN A 346 -8.88 0.08 -9.80
CA ASN A 346 -8.05 1.29 -9.96
C ASN A 346 -7.28 1.27 -11.29
N PHE A 347 -6.74 0.13 -11.70
CA PHE A 347 -6.13 -0.04 -13.02
C PHE A 347 -7.14 0.21 -14.15
N GLN A 348 -8.36 -0.33 -14.04
CA GLN A 348 -9.43 -0.08 -15.01
C GLN A 348 -9.79 1.41 -15.09
N ALA A 349 -9.85 2.12 -13.96
CA ALA A 349 -10.05 3.57 -13.96
C ALA A 349 -8.94 4.32 -14.72
N GLY A 350 -7.68 3.87 -14.58
CA GLY A 350 -6.58 4.36 -15.40
C GLY A 350 -6.78 4.14 -16.90
N ALA A 351 -7.27 2.96 -17.29
CA ALA A 351 -7.58 2.65 -18.68
C ALA A 351 -8.72 3.53 -19.24
N VAL A 352 -9.73 3.81 -18.42
CA VAL A 352 -10.82 4.76 -18.74
C VAL A 352 -10.24 6.17 -18.93
N LEU A 353 -9.39 6.63 -18.00
CA LEU A 353 -8.73 7.93 -18.10
C LEU A 353 -7.96 8.06 -19.41
N ALA A 354 -7.17 7.06 -19.78
CA ALA A 354 -6.43 7.05 -21.03
C ALA A 354 -7.32 7.12 -22.27
N THR A 355 -8.38 6.31 -22.30
CA THR A 355 -9.32 6.28 -23.43
C THR A 355 -10.00 7.63 -23.62
N ARG A 356 -10.51 8.22 -22.52
CA ARG A 356 -11.19 9.52 -22.57
C ARG A 356 -10.25 10.68 -22.87
N MET A 357 -9.05 10.69 -22.30
CA MET A 357 -8.03 11.69 -22.64
C MET A 357 -7.66 11.65 -24.11
N ARG A 358 -7.58 10.46 -24.71
CA ARG A 358 -7.35 10.30 -26.16
C ARG A 358 -8.52 10.82 -26.99
N GLU A 359 -9.76 10.54 -26.59
CA GLU A 359 -10.98 10.97 -27.29
C GLU A 359 -11.16 12.50 -27.24
N TYR A 360 -11.00 13.11 -26.07
CA TYR A 360 -11.25 14.53 -25.86
C TYR A 360 -10.03 15.42 -26.15
N GLY A 361 -8.82 14.85 -26.23
CA GLY A 361 -7.59 15.61 -26.40
C GLY A 361 -7.26 16.52 -25.21
N ARG A 362 -7.71 16.14 -23.99
CA ARG A 362 -7.48 16.89 -22.75
C ARG A 362 -7.60 16.01 -21.51
N CYS A 363 -7.07 16.47 -20.39
CA CYS A 363 -7.40 15.97 -19.06
C CYS A 363 -8.89 16.17 -18.69
N PRO A 364 -9.42 15.43 -17.70
CA PRO A 364 -10.74 15.73 -17.14
C PRO A 364 -10.78 17.13 -16.53
N ALA A 365 -11.92 17.80 -16.62
CA ALA A 365 -12.17 19.15 -16.11
C ALA A 365 -12.13 19.18 -14.58
N ASN A 366 -12.63 18.13 -13.93
CA ASN A 366 -12.63 17.94 -12.48
C ASN A 366 -12.75 16.45 -12.13
N LEU A 367 -12.80 16.16 -10.83
CA LEU A 367 -12.96 14.80 -10.33
C LEU A 367 -14.31 14.21 -10.73
N GLU A 368 -15.38 15.01 -10.69
CA GLU A 368 -16.75 14.57 -10.99
C GLU A 368 -16.88 14.07 -12.43
N GLU A 369 -16.24 14.73 -13.39
CA GLU A 369 -16.19 14.28 -14.79
C GLU A 369 -15.49 12.92 -14.89
N PHE A 370 -14.35 12.74 -14.21
CA PHE A 370 -13.63 11.47 -14.25
C PHE A 370 -14.41 10.34 -13.57
N GLU A 371 -15.07 10.62 -12.44
CA GLU A 371 -15.96 9.67 -11.78
C GLU A 371 -17.13 9.27 -12.69
N SER A 372 -17.73 10.22 -13.42
CA SER A 372 -18.77 9.94 -14.42
C SER A 372 -18.26 9.04 -15.54
N TRP A 373 -17.05 9.29 -16.07
CA TRP A 373 -16.45 8.43 -17.08
C TRP A 373 -16.25 7.00 -16.59
N CYS A 374 -15.87 6.83 -15.32
CA CYS A 374 -15.72 5.51 -14.70
C CYS A 374 -17.08 4.81 -14.55
N GLU A 375 -18.13 5.52 -14.14
CA GLU A 375 -19.49 4.97 -14.02
C GLU A 375 -20.05 4.54 -15.37
N ASP A 376 -19.86 5.34 -16.42
CA ASP A 376 -20.25 5.01 -17.80
C ASP A 376 -19.54 3.74 -18.30
N ALA A 377 -18.32 3.49 -17.82
CA ALA A 377 -17.54 2.27 -18.10
C ALA A 377 -17.90 1.08 -17.18
N GLY A 378 -18.90 1.22 -16.31
CA GLY A 378 -19.37 0.17 -15.40
C GLY A 378 -18.56 0.01 -14.12
N LEU A 379 -17.71 0.98 -13.76
CA LEU A 379 -16.95 0.99 -12.51
C LEU A 379 -17.74 1.71 -11.41
N SER A 380 -18.02 1.04 -10.30
CA SER A 380 -18.71 1.67 -9.18
C SER A 380 -17.79 2.58 -8.36
N LYS A 381 -18.25 3.81 -8.09
CA LYS A 381 -17.54 4.82 -7.26
C LYS A 381 -16.99 4.26 -5.95
N GLY A 382 -17.79 3.46 -5.24
CA GLY A 382 -17.42 2.88 -3.95
C GLY A 382 -16.24 1.89 -3.99
N GLY A 383 -15.77 1.48 -5.18
CA GLY A 383 -14.61 0.61 -5.36
C GLY A 383 -13.34 1.30 -5.85
N LEU A 384 -13.34 2.62 -6.03
CA LEU A 384 -12.20 3.40 -6.55
C LEU A 384 -11.37 3.98 -5.40
N GLU A 385 -10.81 3.10 -4.56
CA GLU A 385 -10.04 3.50 -3.37
C GLU A 385 -8.80 4.35 -3.71
N GLY A 386 -8.20 4.14 -4.88
CA GLY A 386 -7.07 4.94 -5.35
C GLY A 386 -7.49 6.38 -5.62
N LEU A 387 -8.64 6.58 -6.26
CA LEU A 387 -9.16 7.91 -6.56
C LEU A 387 -9.58 8.67 -5.29
N ARG A 388 -10.18 7.96 -4.33
CA ARG A 388 -10.47 8.51 -3.00
C ARG A 388 -9.18 8.95 -2.29
N SER A 389 -8.14 8.13 -2.32
CA SER A 389 -6.85 8.45 -1.71
C SER A 389 -6.20 9.66 -2.40
N LEU A 390 -6.26 9.70 -3.72
CA LEU A 390 -5.69 10.77 -4.54
C LEU A 390 -6.30 12.14 -4.22
N ARG A 391 -7.59 12.19 -3.87
CA ARG A 391 -8.25 13.43 -3.41
C ARG A 391 -7.54 14.08 -2.23
N TYR A 392 -6.91 13.27 -1.36
CA TYR A 392 -6.21 13.73 -0.16
C TYR A 392 -4.68 13.73 -0.32
N TRP A 393 -4.18 13.63 -1.56
CA TRP A 393 -2.75 13.46 -1.80
C TRP A 393 -1.87 14.58 -1.21
N PRO A 394 -2.20 15.87 -1.32
CA PRO A 394 -1.40 16.93 -0.68
C PRO A 394 -1.34 16.80 0.85
N GLN A 395 -2.42 16.33 1.50
CA GLN A 395 -2.41 16.05 2.94
C GLN A 395 -1.51 14.85 3.26
N ILE A 396 -1.59 13.78 2.46
CA ILE A 396 -0.76 12.58 2.64
C ILE A 396 0.73 12.93 2.53
N VAL A 397 1.13 13.67 1.49
CA VAL A 397 2.53 14.06 1.27
C VAL A 397 3.07 14.84 2.46
N ARG A 398 2.33 15.85 2.94
CA ARG A 398 2.74 16.67 4.08
C ARG A 398 2.78 15.88 5.39
N GLN A 399 1.76 15.06 5.66
CA GLN A 399 1.66 14.26 6.89
C GLN A 399 2.85 13.31 7.05
N TYR A 400 3.28 12.69 5.95
CA TYR A 400 4.35 11.69 5.97
C TYR A 400 5.71 12.23 5.57
N GLY A 401 5.82 13.53 5.28
CA GLY A 401 7.07 14.16 4.84
C GLY A 401 7.63 13.53 3.56
N ILE A 402 6.76 13.10 2.65
CA ILE A 402 7.16 12.39 1.43
C ILE A 402 7.93 13.35 0.50
N PRO A 403 9.18 13.04 0.14
CA PRO A 403 9.89 13.84 -0.85
C PRO A 403 9.19 13.79 -2.21
N LEU A 404 9.10 14.94 -2.88
CA LEU A 404 8.34 15.08 -4.13
C LEU A 404 8.81 14.12 -5.23
N HIS A 405 10.13 13.91 -5.33
CA HIS A 405 10.73 13.00 -6.30
C HIS A 405 10.40 11.51 -6.05
N ASP A 406 10.07 11.15 -4.81
CA ASP A 406 9.63 9.79 -4.44
C ASP A 406 8.16 9.54 -4.80
N ALA A 407 7.46 10.52 -5.36
CA ALA A 407 6.06 10.39 -5.74
C ALA A 407 5.68 11.04 -7.08
N SER A 408 6.66 11.38 -7.91
CA SER A 408 6.46 12.16 -9.14
C SER A 408 5.31 11.67 -10.04
N LEU A 409 5.13 10.36 -10.24
CA LEU A 409 4.04 9.86 -11.09
C LEU A 409 2.65 10.05 -10.44
N ILE A 410 2.53 9.89 -9.12
CA ILE A 410 1.29 10.20 -8.41
C ILE A 410 1.03 11.71 -8.45
N ASN A 411 2.08 12.53 -8.37
CA ASN A 411 1.98 13.98 -8.46
C ASN A 411 1.48 14.43 -9.84
N LEU A 412 2.00 13.81 -10.90
CA LEU A 412 1.54 14.02 -12.27
C LEU A 412 0.08 13.58 -12.45
N LEU A 413 -0.33 12.44 -11.89
CA LEU A 413 -1.73 11.99 -11.88
C LEU A 413 -2.66 12.97 -11.15
N TYR A 414 -2.22 13.43 -9.98
CA TYR A 414 -2.95 14.42 -9.21
C TYR A 414 -3.13 15.71 -10.01
N MET A 415 -2.06 16.21 -10.63
CA MET A 415 -2.09 17.40 -11.47
C MET A 415 -3.05 17.24 -12.66
N ALA A 416 -3.09 16.06 -13.30
CA ALA A 416 -4.00 15.78 -14.40
C ALA A 416 -5.49 15.83 -13.99
N ILE A 417 -5.83 15.45 -12.76
CA ILE A 417 -7.23 15.36 -12.31
C ILE A 417 -7.67 16.61 -11.53
N PHE A 418 -6.81 17.14 -10.66
CA PHE A 418 -7.12 18.19 -9.70
C PHE A 418 -6.44 19.53 -10.00
N GLY A 419 -5.49 19.57 -10.94
CA GLY A 419 -4.76 20.79 -11.30
C GLY A 419 -5.63 21.89 -11.90
N ARG A 420 -5.08 23.10 -11.96
CA ARG A 420 -5.68 24.21 -12.74
C ARG A 420 -5.53 23.94 -14.23
N GLN A 421 -6.27 24.67 -15.07
CA GLN A 421 -6.31 24.44 -16.52
C GLN A 421 -4.90 24.39 -17.16
N ASN A 422 -4.02 25.33 -16.83
CA ASN A 422 -2.65 25.36 -17.36
C ASN A 422 -1.84 24.14 -16.92
N SER A 423 -1.89 23.79 -15.62
CA SER A 423 -1.22 22.61 -15.07
C SER A 423 -1.74 21.31 -15.71
N LYS A 424 -3.04 21.24 -16.00
CA LYS A 424 -3.66 20.12 -16.71
C LYS A 424 -3.20 20.00 -18.16
N GLN A 425 -2.93 21.12 -18.84
CA GLN A 425 -2.35 21.09 -20.19
C GLN A 425 -0.93 20.51 -20.15
N SER A 426 -0.08 20.96 -19.23
CA SER A 426 1.26 20.38 -19.04
C SER A 426 1.17 18.89 -18.67
N ALA A 427 0.27 18.52 -17.76
CA ALA A 427 0.04 17.13 -17.38
C ALA A 427 -0.41 16.29 -18.58
N PHE A 428 -1.33 16.79 -19.40
CA PHE A 428 -1.80 16.11 -20.60
C PHE A 428 -0.66 15.87 -21.59
N SER A 429 0.14 16.90 -21.91
CA SER A 429 1.28 16.76 -22.81
C SER A 429 2.28 15.72 -22.29
N VAL A 430 2.68 15.82 -21.01
CA VAL A 430 3.62 14.86 -20.41
C VAL A 430 3.06 13.44 -20.41
N MET A 431 1.80 13.26 -19.99
CA MET A 431 1.20 11.94 -19.89
C MET A 431 0.88 11.31 -21.24
N THR A 432 0.70 12.07 -22.32
CA THR A 432 0.26 11.49 -23.62
C THR A 432 1.39 11.37 -24.64
N GLU A 433 2.47 12.14 -24.49
CA GLU A 433 3.63 12.08 -25.36
C GLU A 433 4.71 11.17 -24.77
N SER A 434 4.97 10.02 -25.41
CA SER A 434 5.91 9.01 -24.90
C SER A 434 7.31 9.55 -24.59
N ARG A 435 7.79 10.54 -25.36
CA ARG A 435 9.10 11.18 -25.15
C ARG A 435 9.08 12.06 -23.89
N GLU A 436 8.07 12.91 -23.75
CA GLU A 436 7.90 13.75 -22.56
C GLU A 436 7.72 12.89 -21.31
N LEU A 437 6.91 11.83 -21.37
CA LEU A 437 6.74 10.91 -20.24
C LEU A 437 8.05 10.23 -19.85
N SER A 438 8.85 9.80 -20.83
CA SER A 438 10.15 9.15 -20.57
C SER A 438 11.14 10.13 -19.93
N ASN A 439 11.22 11.36 -20.45
CA ASN A 439 12.05 12.43 -19.88
C ASN A 439 11.60 12.77 -18.46
N TYR A 440 10.28 12.88 -18.23
CA TYR A 440 9.72 13.11 -16.91
C TYR A 440 10.11 11.99 -15.93
N CYS A 441 9.98 10.71 -16.33
CA CYS A 441 10.39 9.58 -15.49
C CYS A 441 11.88 9.63 -15.13
N GLN A 442 12.73 10.13 -16.03
CA GLN A 442 14.17 10.24 -15.81
C GLN A 442 14.55 11.41 -14.89
N GLU A 443 13.95 12.57 -15.09
CA GLU A 443 14.37 13.81 -14.42
C GLU A 443 13.62 14.05 -13.10
N SER A 444 12.36 13.61 -12.99
CA SER A 444 11.55 13.84 -11.78
C SER A 444 11.99 13.03 -10.56
N VAL A 445 12.82 12.00 -10.75
CA VAL A 445 13.38 11.17 -9.68
C VAL A 445 14.70 11.71 -9.12
N ARG A 446 15.27 12.73 -9.77
CA ARG A 446 16.55 13.33 -9.40
C ARG A 446 16.33 14.42 -8.34
N PRO A 447 17.05 14.38 -7.20
CA PRO A 447 17.10 15.50 -6.26
C PRO A 447 17.52 16.78 -6.98
N THR A 448 16.98 17.93 -6.59
CA THR A 448 17.19 19.23 -7.25
C THR A 448 18.68 19.55 -7.46
N HIS A 449 19.53 19.25 -6.46
CA HIS A 449 21.00 19.46 -6.55
C HIS A 449 21.71 18.58 -7.60
N SER A 450 21.11 17.45 -8.00
CA SER A 450 21.68 16.56 -9.04
C SER A 450 21.34 16.98 -10.47
N ARG A 451 20.41 17.94 -10.66
CA ARG A 451 20.07 18.48 -11.98
C ARG A 451 21.12 19.46 -12.51
N ARG A 452 21.80 20.19 -11.62
CA ARG A 452 22.83 21.21 -11.96
C ARG A 452 23.82 20.75 -13.03
N TYR A 453 24.38 19.54 -12.88
CA TYR A 453 25.35 19.01 -13.84
C TYR A 453 24.73 18.51 -15.13
N ALA A 454 23.55 17.89 -15.05
CA ALA A 454 22.85 17.41 -16.24
C ALA A 454 22.41 18.59 -17.12
N GLU A 455 21.87 19.65 -16.51
CA GLU A 455 21.52 20.91 -17.17
C GLU A 455 22.75 21.60 -17.76
N ALA A 456 23.85 21.64 -17.01
CA ALA A 456 25.10 22.23 -17.50
C ALA A 456 25.66 21.47 -18.72
N LEU A 457 25.59 20.12 -18.70
CA LEU A 457 26.01 19.28 -19.83
C LEU A 457 25.10 19.42 -21.06
N GLN A 458 23.83 19.74 -20.88
CA GLN A 458 22.89 19.98 -21.98
C GLN A 458 23.07 21.36 -22.63
N ASN A 459 23.69 22.30 -21.93
CA ASN A 459 23.86 23.70 -22.36
C ASN A 459 25.34 24.13 -22.38
N LEU A 460 26.24 23.27 -22.88
CA LEU A 460 27.69 23.54 -22.89
C LEU A 460 28.12 24.76 -23.73
N ASP A 461 27.23 25.26 -24.58
CA ASP A 461 27.38 26.51 -25.31
C ASP A 461 27.23 27.75 -24.42
N ASN A 462 26.61 27.63 -23.23
CA ASN A 462 26.58 28.68 -22.21
C ASN A 462 27.88 28.66 -21.38
N PRO A 463 28.64 29.78 -21.33
CA PRO A 463 29.88 29.87 -20.55
C PRO A 463 29.73 29.49 -19.08
N ALA A 464 28.64 29.90 -18.42
CA ALA A 464 28.41 29.59 -17.01
C ALA A 464 28.17 28.08 -16.78
N ALA A 465 27.48 27.41 -17.70
CA ALA A 465 27.28 25.97 -17.66
C ALA A 465 28.61 25.21 -17.89
N MET A 466 29.42 25.66 -18.85
CA MET A 466 30.76 25.12 -19.09
C MET A 466 31.65 25.24 -17.84
N ASP A 467 31.64 26.40 -17.17
CA ASP A 467 32.42 26.64 -15.95
C ASP A 467 32.05 25.68 -14.81
N VAL A 468 30.77 25.35 -14.65
CA VAL A 468 30.30 24.36 -13.67
C VAL A 468 30.90 22.98 -13.93
N VAL A 469 30.86 22.51 -15.19
CA VAL A 469 31.42 21.20 -15.58
C VAL A 469 32.95 21.19 -15.48
N VAL A 470 33.61 22.25 -15.96
CA VAL A 470 35.07 22.40 -15.88
C VAL A 470 35.52 22.40 -14.42
N SER A 471 34.85 23.13 -13.54
CA SER A 471 35.19 23.19 -12.11
C SER A 471 35.08 21.81 -11.45
N ALA A 472 34.06 21.01 -11.80
CA ALA A 472 33.93 19.65 -11.31
C ALA A 472 35.04 18.73 -11.82
N VAL A 473 35.44 18.85 -13.09
CA VAL A 473 36.56 18.09 -13.68
C VAL A 473 37.89 18.49 -13.03
N VAL A 474 38.13 19.79 -12.82
CA VAL A 474 39.32 20.30 -12.13
C VAL A 474 39.38 19.78 -10.69
N ALA A 475 38.26 19.81 -9.95
CA ALA A 475 38.18 19.27 -8.60
C ALA A 475 38.48 17.75 -8.56
N ASP A 476 38.01 16.98 -9.54
CA ASP A 476 38.34 15.54 -9.65
C ASP A 476 39.84 15.32 -9.93
N LEU A 477 40.41 16.08 -10.87
CA LEU A 477 41.84 16.01 -11.19
C LEU A 477 42.72 16.45 -10.01
N ALA A 478 42.31 17.47 -9.26
CA ALA A 478 42.99 17.95 -8.07
C ALA A 478 42.95 16.92 -6.92
N ARG A 479 41.80 16.25 -6.72
CA ARG A 479 41.66 15.15 -5.76
C ARG A 479 42.58 13.96 -6.10
N ARG A 480 42.73 13.63 -7.38
CA ARG A 480 43.68 12.59 -7.85
C ARG A 480 45.15 13.01 -7.68
N SER A 481 45.40 14.31 -7.56
CA SER A 481 46.73 14.92 -7.43
C SER A 481 47.10 15.29 -5.99
N GLY A 482 46.22 15.01 -5.00
CA GLY A 482 46.52 15.16 -3.57
C GLY A 482 46.21 16.51 -2.93
N GLY A 483 45.32 17.34 -3.49
CA GLY A 483 44.90 18.63 -2.89
C GLY A 483 43.38 18.79 -2.79
N GLY A 484 42.88 19.12 -1.60
CA GLY A 484 41.46 19.37 -1.30
C GLY A 484 41.04 20.85 -1.30
N ASP A 485 39.73 21.05 -1.12
CA ASP A 485 38.90 22.28 -1.02
C ASP A 485 38.55 22.99 -2.35
N SER A 486 37.38 23.62 -2.57
CA SER A 486 36.04 23.69 -1.95
C SER A 486 35.07 24.32 -2.99
N PHE A 487 33.76 24.09 -2.90
CA PHE A 487 32.73 24.51 -3.88
C PHE A 487 32.20 25.95 -3.70
N VAL A 488 31.72 26.55 -4.80
CA VAL A 488 30.92 27.79 -4.84
C VAL A 488 29.61 27.54 -5.62
N ASP A 489 28.51 28.05 -5.08
CA ASP A 489 27.16 28.08 -5.68
C ASP A 489 26.84 29.45 -6.28
N ASP A 490 26.12 29.48 -7.41
CA ASP A 490 25.03 30.45 -7.65
C ASP A 490 24.09 30.07 -8.84
N GLU A 491 22.84 30.56 -8.75
CA GLU A 491 21.62 30.45 -9.59
C GLU A 491 21.70 31.27 -10.92
N SER A 492 20.78 31.28 -11.92
CA SER A 492 19.53 30.63 -12.38
C SER A 492 19.37 30.97 -13.88
N ALA A 493 18.61 30.20 -14.67
CA ALA A 493 18.36 30.45 -16.10
C ALA A 493 16.89 30.82 -16.39
N SER A 494 16.68 31.67 -17.42
CA SER A 494 15.41 32.33 -17.79
C SER A 494 14.37 31.40 -18.44
N ALA A 495 13.10 31.64 -18.11
CA ALA A 495 11.93 30.96 -18.67
C ALA A 495 11.43 31.62 -19.96
N ASP A 496 11.65 30.97 -21.11
CA ASP A 496 10.78 31.03 -22.30
C ASP A 496 11.31 30.08 -23.40
N ASP A 497 11.34 28.76 -23.09
CA ASP A 497 11.16 27.62 -24.03
C ASP A 497 11.26 26.29 -23.26
N ILE A 498 10.61 26.21 -22.09
CA ILE A 498 10.81 25.09 -21.15
C ILE A 498 9.98 23.87 -21.61
N PRO A 499 10.59 22.68 -21.82
CA PRO A 499 9.88 21.43 -22.08
C PRO A 499 8.73 21.14 -21.11
N ALA A 500 7.68 20.47 -21.57
CA ALA A 500 6.47 20.24 -20.77
C ALA A 500 6.77 19.45 -19.48
N TYR A 501 7.70 18.50 -19.52
CA TYR A 501 8.12 17.77 -18.34
C TYR A 501 8.76 18.66 -17.26
N LEU A 502 9.55 19.67 -17.64
CA LEU A 502 10.14 20.64 -16.70
C LEU A 502 9.08 21.62 -16.17
N GLN A 503 8.11 22.03 -16.99
CA GLN A 503 6.98 22.84 -16.52
C GLN A 503 6.16 22.08 -15.46
N ALA A 504 5.88 20.80 -15.70
CA ALA A 504 5.17 19.94 -14.75
C ALA A 504 5.93 19.81 -13.43
N MET A 505 7.25 19.63 -13.48
CA MET A 505 8.11 19.54 -12.29
C MET A 505 8.10 20.84 -11.49
N ASN A 506 8.26 22.00 -12.15
CA ASN A 506 8.23 23.31 -11.50
C ASN A 506 6.88 23.57 -10.79
N VAL A 507 5.76 23.20 -11.41
CA VAL A 507 4.43 23.32 -10.77
C VAL A 507 4.31 22.43 -9.55
N ILE A 508 4.81 21.19 -9.61
CA ILE A 508 4.74 20.26 -8.47
C ILE A 508 5.62 20.75 -7.32
N GLU A 509 6.82 21.25 -7.61
CA GLU A 509 7.76 21.78 -6.62
C GLU A 509 7.21 23.05 -5.95
N THR A 510 6.66 23.99 -6.73
CA THR A 510 6.15 25.27 -6.18
C THR A 510 4.81 25.16 -5.45
N VAL A 511 3.92 24.23 -5.83
CA VAL A 511 2.58 24.14 -5.21
C VAL A 511 2.63 23.41 -3.87
N TRP A 512 3.67 22.61 -3.61
CA TRP A 512 3.71 21.69 -2.44
C TRP A 512 4.72 22.10 -1.38
N GLU A 513 5.49 23.16 -1.63
CA GLU A 513 6.32 23.84 -0.63
C GLU A 513 5.52 24.84 0.25
N ASP A 514 4.28 25.16 -0.13
CA ASP A 514 3.26 25.89 0.67
C ASP A 514 2.27 24.94 1.40
#